data_AF-A0A359MWP9-F1
#
_entry.id   AF-A0A359MWP9-F1
#
_cell.length_a   1.000
_cell.length_b   1.000
_cell.length_c   1.000
_cell.angle_alpha   90.00
_cell.angle_beta   90.00
_cell.angle_gamma   90.00
#
_symmetry.space_group_name_H-M   'P 1'
#
loop_
_entity.id
_entity.type
_entity.pdbx_description
1 polymer ?
#
loop_
_entity_poly.entity_id
_entity_poly.type
_entity_poly.pdbx_seq_one_letter_code
_entity_poly.pdbx_strand_id
1 'polypeptide(L)' 'MKAQLLTALAVSTGNILGPLALFGGIGWWLSERYGTNMYVIIGIFIAFISSNVLILTTTNKMMKLVNPKK' A
#
# COMPACT_ATOMS: atom_id res chain seq x y z
N MET A 1 15.72 -19.34 4.70
CA MET A 1 15.53 -18.22 5.65
C MET A 1 15.75 -16.83 5.03
N LYS A 2 16.92 -16.50 4.46
CA LYS A 2 17.18 -15.16 3.87
C LYS A 2 16.24 -14.78 2.70
N ALA A 3 15.92 -15.73 1.83
CA ALA A 3 15.03 -15.49 0.69
C ALA A 3 13.59 -15.15 1.11
N GLN A 4 13.05 -15.83 2.13
CA GLN A 4 11.70 -15.58 2.64
C GLN A 4 11.59 -14.20 3.31
N LEU A 5 12.63 -13.77 4.03
CA LEU A 5 12.70 -12.43 4.61
C LEU A 5 12.69 -11.37 3.50
N LEU A 6 13.47 -11.56 2.44
CA LEU A 6 13.51 -10.66 1.28
C LEU A 6 12.14 -10.58 0.57
N THR A 7 11.46 -11.71 0.38
CA THR A 7 10.12 -11.72 -0.22
C THR A 7 9.11 -10.99 0.68
N ALA A 8 9.13 -11.22 1.98
CA ALA A 8 8.24 -10.54 2.92
C ALA A 8 8.47 -9.02 2.95
N LEU A 9 9.73 -8.58 2.91
CA LEU A 9 10.09 -7.17 2.82
C LEU A 9 9.67 -6.56 1.49
N ALA A 10 9.94 -7.23 0.35
CA ALA A 10 9.55 -6.75 -0.97
C ALA A 10 8.03 -6.59 -1.10
N VAL A 11 7.27 -7.56 -0.61
CA VAL A 11 5.80 -7.52 -0.61
C VAL A 11 5.26 -6.43 0.31
N SER A 12 5.81 -6.29 1.53
CA SER A 12 5.38 -5.24 2.47
C SER A 12 5.68 -3.84 1.93
N THR A 13 6.88 -3.65 1.37
CA THR A 13 7.28 -2.40 0.73
C THR A 13 6.40 -2.10 -0.49
N GLY A 14 6.09 -3.10 -1.33
CA GLY A 14 5.18 -2.94 -2.46
C GLY A 14 3.76 -2.55 -2.03
N ASN A 15 3.24 -3.15 -0.96
CA ASN A 15 1.92 -2.83 -0.42
C ASN A 15 1.84 -1.42 0.18
N ILE A 16 2.96 -0.80 0.54
CA ILE A 16 3.02 0.57 1.06
C ILE A 16 3.29 1.57 -0.06
N LEU A 17 4.35 1.34 -0.85
CA LEU A 17 4.79 2.25 -1.89
C LEU A 17 3.84 2.27 -3.09
N GLY A 18 3.18 1.15 -3.40
CA GLY A 18 2.23 1.06 -4.52
C GLY A 18 1.07 2.05 -4.38
N PRO A 19 0.25 1.96 -3.32
CA PRO A 19 -0.83 2.91 -3.09
C PRO A 19 -0.34 4.35 -2.91
N LEU A 20 0.81 4.55 -2.25
CA LEU A 20 1.38 5.88 -2.06
C LEU A 20 1.79 6.53 -3.39
N ALA A 21 2.45 5.78 -4.28
CA ALA A 21 2.84 6.28 -5.59
C ALA A 21 1.62 6.56 -6.47
N LEU A 22 0.62 5.67 -6.45
CA LEU A 22 -0.62 5.84 -7.21
C LEU A 22 -1.42 7.05 -6.73
N PHE A 23 -1.91 7.02 -5.48
CA PHE A 23 -2.82 8.05 -4.98
C PHE A 23 -2.09 9.35 -4.62
N GLY A 24 -0.82 9.27 -4.18
CA GLY A 24 0.01 10.45 -4.00
C GLY A 24 0.35 11.12 -5.33
N GLY A 25 0.67 10.35 -6.36
CA GLY A 25 0.90 10.87 -7.72
C GLY A 25 -0.36 11.50 -8.33
N ILE A 26 -1.51 10.84 -8.19
CA ILE A 26 -2.81 11.41 -8.60
C ILE A 26 -3.10 12.70 -7.82
N GLY A 27 -2.92 12.69 -6.50
CA GLY A 27 -3.12 13.87 -5.65
C GLY A 27 -2.21 15.04 -6.02
N TRP A 28 -0.96 14.77 -6.37
CA TRP A 28 0.00 15.77 -6.86
C TRP A 28 -0.43 16.36 -8.20
N TRP A 29 -0.81 15.52 -9.17
CA TRP A 29 -1.31 15.98 -10.47
C TRP A 29 -2.57 16.85 -10.35
N LEU A 30 -3.51 16.45 -9.49
CA LEU A 30 -4.70 17.27 -9.16
C LEU A 30 -4.33 18.58 -8.46
N SER A 31 -3.36 18.56 -7.55
CA SER A 31 -2.87 19.75 -6.86
C SER A 31 -2.27 20.76 -7.83
N GLU A 32 -1.49 20.30 -8.80
CA GLU A 32 -0.92 21.15 -9.85
C GLU A 32 -2.00 21.70 -10.78
N ARG A 33 -3.04 20.92 -11.07
CA ARG A 33 -4.13 21.34 -11.96
C ARG A 33 -5.09 22.36 -11.34
N TYR A 34 -5.38 22.24 -10.06
CA TYR A 34 -6.38 23.06 -9.36
C TYR A 34 -5.76 24.06 -8.37
N GLY A 35 -4.43 24.09 -8.24
CA GLY A 35 -3.70 25.05 -7.40
C GLY A 35 -3.89 24.85 -5.89
N THR A 36 -4.25 23.65 -5.43
CA THR A 36 -4.49 23.38 -4.01
C THR A 36 -3.87 22.06 -3.54
N ASN A 37 -3.10 22.15 -2.46
CA ASN A 37 -2.40 21.02 -1.84
C ASN A 37 -3.35 20.03 -1.14
N MET A 38 -4.64 20.36 -1.02
CA MET A 38 -5.63 19.50 -0.37
C MET A 38 -5.77 18.15 -1.08
N TYR A 39 -5.62 18.12 -2.40
CA TYR A 39 -5.68 16.87 -3.17
C TYR A 39 -4.52 15.92 -2.85
N VAL A 40 -3.33 16.44 -2.56
CA VAL A 40 -2.18 15.62 -2.12
C VAL A 40 -2.49 14.98 -0.77
N ILE A 41 -3.02 15.75 0.18
CA ILE A 41 -3.35 15.26 1.52
C ILE A 41 -4.42 14.16 1.46
N ILE A 42 -5.48 14.39 0.67
CA ILE A 42 -6.54 13.39 0.44
C ILE A 42 -5.96 12.15 -0.24
N GLY A 43 -5.09 12.31 -1.25
CA GLY A 43 -4.42 11.21 -1.92
C GLY A 43 -3.56 10.36 -0.98
N ILE A 44 -2.77 10.99 -0.11
CA ILE A 44 -1.98 10.30 0.92
C ILE A 44 -2.89 9.57 1.92
N PHE A 45 -4.02 10.17 2.31
CA PHE A 45 -4.97 9.54 3.22
C PHE A 45 -5.61 8.28 2.60
N ILE A 46 -6.00 8.35 1.33
CA ILE A 46 -6.52 7.20 0.57
C ILE A 46 -5.43 6.14 0.38
N ALA A 47 -4.19 6.54 0.10
CA ALA A 47 -3.05 5.63 0.04
C ALA A 47 -2.87 4.88 1.35
N PHE A 48 -2.91 5.58 2.49
CA PHE A 48 -2.77 4.98 3.81
C PHE A 48 -3.83 3.91 4.07
N ILE A 49 -5.11 4.21 3.81
CA ILE A 49 -6.20 3.24 3.96
C ILE A 49 -5.97 2.02 3.05
N SER A 50 -5.64 2.27 1.79
CA SER A 50 -5.42 1.21 0.79
C SER A 50 -4.24 0.30 1.18
N SER A 51 -3.13 0.86 1.66
CA SER A 51 -1.97 0.11 2.14
C SER A 51 -2.33 -0.77 3.33
N ASN A 52 -3.13 -0.27 4.29
CA ASN A 52 -3.61 -1.09 5.40
C ASN A 52 -4.47 -2.26 4.94
N VAL A 53 -5.37 -2.04 3.97
CA VAL A 53 -6.20 -3.12 3.38
C VAL A 53 -5.32 -4.17 2.67
N LEU A 54 -4.33 -3.73 1.89
CA LEU A 54 -3.39 -4.61 1.18
C LEU A 54 -2.53 -5.43 2.15
N ILE A 55 -2.04 -4.82 3.22
CA ILE A 55 -1.29 -5.52 4.27
C ILE A 55 -2.17 -6.58 4.92
N LEU A 56 -3.39 -6.24 5.35
CA LEU A 56 -4.31 -7.19 6.00
C LEU A 56 -4.67 -8.36 5.08
N THR A 57 -5.00 -8.09 3.82
CA THR A 57 -5.34 -9.14 2.85
C THR A 57 -4.14 -10.04 2.55
N THR A 58 -2.94 -9.47 2.44
CA THR A 58 -1.71 -10.23 2.19
C THR A 58 -1.33 -11.08 3.40
N THR A 59 -1.39 -10.53 4.60
CA THR A 59 -1.17 -11.27 5.85
C THR A 59 -2.18 -12.42 5.99
N ASN A 60 -3.46 -12.18 5.73
CA ASN A 60 -4.49 -13.22 5.76
C ASN A 60 -4.22 -14.34 4.75
N LYS A 61 -3.78 -14.00 3.52
CA LYS A 61 -3.38 -15.00 2.52
C LYS A 61 -2.17 -15.81 2.97
N MET A 62 -1.14 -15.16 3.52
CA MET A 62 0.05 -15.83 4.04
C MET A 62 -0.29 -16.75 5.23
N MET A 63 -1.14 -16.31 6.16
CA MET A 63 -1.57 -17.13 7.29
C MET A 63 -2.35 -18.38 6.85
N LYS A 64 -3.22 -18.28 5.83
CA LYS A 64 -3.92 -19.45 5.27
C LYS A 64 -2.97 -20.45 4.61
N LEU A 65 -1.93 -19.98 3.94
CA LEU A 65 -0.91 -20.84 3.34
C LEU A 65 -0.04 -21.54 4.40
N VAL A 66 0.20 -20.88 5.54
CA VAL A 66 0.99 -21.44 6.65
C VAL A 66 0.15 -22.38 7.52
N ASN A 67 -1.15 -22.15 7.67
CA ASN A 67 -2.04 -23.01 8.46
C ASN A 67 -3.36 -23.32 7.71
N PRO A 68 -3.39 -24.37 6.87
CA PRO A 68 -4.54 -24.69 6.03
C PRO A 68 -5.73 -25.35 6.76
N LYS A 69 -5.66 -25.57 8.09
CA LYS A 69 -6.67 -26.32 8.87
C LYS A 69 -7.60 -25.46 9.74
N LYS A 70 -7.99 -24.27 9.28
CA LYS A 70 -9.13 -23.53 9.84
C LYS A 70 -10.10 -23.11 8.74
#